data_AF-A0A3G8GMH5-F1
#
_entry.id   AF-A0A3G8GMH5-F1
#
_cell.length_a   1.000
_cell.length_b   1.000
_cell.length_c   1.000
_cell.angle_alpha   90.00
_cell.angle_beta   90.00
_cell.angle_gamma   90.00
#
_symmetry.space_group_name_H-M   'P 1'
#
loop_
_entity.id
_entity.type
_entity.pdbx_description
1 polymer ?
#
loop_
_entity_poly.entity_id
_entity_poly.type
_entity_poly.pdbx_seq_one_letter_code
_entity_poly.pdbx_strand_id
1 'polypeptide(L)'
;MTLAFWCVFVAILMPYVCFGIARNRARPLRDNRDPRDFPNRIQGIAKRAWSAHLNAFETLPGFAAAVIIAHLAGTPQNQADAWALAWVAARLLFIGCYLGDKPALRSTAHVASMMCVLGLFVSAAMAGRVGG
;
A
#
# COMPACT_ATOMS: atom_id res chain seq x y z
N MET A 1 -8.04 -8.42 17.70
CA MET A 1 -7.56 -7.64 16.53
C MET A 1 -8.34 -8.09 15.32
N THR A 2 -8.94 -7.15 14.56
CA THR A 2 -9.72 -7.45 13.36
C THR A 2 -8.81 -7.81 12.18
N LEU A 3 -9.35 -8.48 11.15
CA LEU A 3 -8.58 -8.78 9.94
C LEU A 3 -8.19 -7.49 9.19
N ALA A 4 -9.04 -6.48 9.19
CA ALA A 4 -8.72 -5.15 8.67
C ALA A 4 -7.49 -4.52 9.36
N PHE A 5 -7.32 -4.67 10.68
CA PHE A 5 -6.12 -4.19 11.37
C PHE A 5 -4.86 -5.00 11.03
N TRP A 6 -4.98 -6.30 10.79
CA TRP A 6 -3.87 -7.08 10.25
C TRP A 6 -3.47 -6.60 8.84
N CYS A 7 -4.42 -6.18 8.02
CA CYS A 7 -4.11 -5.57 6.72
C CYS A 7 -3.34 -4.25 6.86
N VAL A 8 -3.67 -3.43 7.86
CA VAL A 8 -2.88 -2.22 8.19
C VAL A 8 -1.45 -2.60 8.59
N PHE A 9 -1.28 -3.62 9.43
CA PHE A 9 0.04 -4.12 9.80
C PHE A 9 0.85 -4.57 8.56
N VAL A 10 0.25 -5.33 7.65
CA VAL A 10 0.88 -5.73 6.38
C VAL A 10 1.25 -4.50 5.54
N ALA A 11 0.35 -3.51 5.45
CA ALA A 11 0.59 -2.27 4.71
C ALA A 11 1.79 -1.49 5.27
N ILE A 12 1.99 -1.46 6.60
CA ILE A 12 3.15 -0.83 7.24
C ILE A 12 4.46 -1.53 6.82
N LEU A 13 4.44 -2.84 6.61
CA LEU A 13 5.62 -3.61 6.22
C LEU A 13 5.96 -3.47 4.73
N MET A 14 4.98 -3.20 3.86
CA MET A 14 5.17 -3.14 2.40
C MET A 14 6.30 -2.20 1.93
N PRO A 15 6.41 -0.94 2.39
CA PRO A 15 7.49 -0.05 1.98
C PRO A 15 8.86 -0.68 2.26
N TYR A 16 9.04 -1.30 3.43
CA TYR A 16 10.31 -1.88 3.83
C TYR A 16 10.68 -3.11 2.99
N VAL A 17 9.70 -3.92 2.60
CA VAL A 17 9.91 -5.03 1.65
C VAL A 17 10.37 -4.49 0.29
N CYS A 18 9.72 -3.47 -0.25
CA CYS A 18 10.13 -2.82 -1.51
C CYS A 18 11.55 -2.24 -1.44
N PHE A 19 11.90 -1.60 -0.33
CA PHE A 19 13.26 -1.10 -0.10
C PHE A 19 14.29 -2.24 -0.04
N GLY A 20 13.96 -3.34 0.63
CA GLY A 20 14.80 -4.55 0.65
C GLY A 20 15.07 -5.09 -0.75
N ILE A 21 14.05 -5.13 -1.60
CA ILE A 21 14.18 -5.53 -3.02
C ILE A 21 15.08 -4.55 -3.77
N ALA A 22 14.86 -3.23 -3.64
CA ALA A 22 15.69 -2.21 -4.28
C ALA A 22 17.17 -2.36 -3.91
N ARG A 23 17.45 -2.50 -2.60
CA ARG A 23 18.81 -2.67 -2.07
C ARG A 23 19.46 -3.99 -2.50
N ASN A 24 18.68 -5.06 -2.68
CA ASN A 24 19.23 -6.32 -3.17
C ASN A 24 19.54 -6.28 -4.67
N ARG A 25 18.71 -5.57 -5.45
CA ARG A 25 18.85 -5.43 -6.90
C ARG A 25 19.86 -4.38 -7.34
N ALA A 26 20.32 -3.52 -6.43
CA ALA A 26 21.31 -2.48 -6.66
C ALA A 26 22.78 -2.92 -6.50
N ARG A 27 23.11 -4.22 -6.38
CA ARG A 27 24.51 -4.66 -6.18
C ARG A 27 25.38 -4.30 -7.40
N PRO A 28 26.61 -3.77 -7.21
CA PRO A 28 27.36 -3.61 -5.96
C PRO A 28 27.16 -2.27 -5.21
N LEU A 29 26.26 -1.39 -5.66
CA LEU A 29 26.01 -0.02 -5.14
C LEU A 29 25.38 0.04 -3.74
N ARG A 30 25.57 -0.98 -2.91
CA ARG A 30 25.08 -1.09 -1.53
C ARG A 30 25.80 -0.19 -0.53
N ASP A 31 26.64 0.74 -0.99
CA ASP A 31 27.45 1.57 -0.13
C ASP A 31 26.56 2.45 0.78
N ASN A 32 26.58 2.13 2.07
CA ASN A 32 25.82 2.81 3.12
C ASN A 32 26.43 4.17 3.51
N ARG A 33 27.55 4.58 2.91
CA ARG A 33 28.21 5.86 3.22
C ARG A 33 27.37 7.08 2.84
N ASP A 34 26.54 6.98 1.79
CA ASP A 34 25.58 8.03 1.42
C ASP A 34 24.19 7.43 1.12
N PRO A 35 23.35 7.24 2.15
CA PRO A 35 22.03 6.66 1.98
C PRO A 35 21.05 7.62 1.27
N ARG A 36 21.32 8.93 1.25
CA ARG A 36 20.46 9.92 0.59
C ARG A 36 20.68 9.96 -0.91
N ASP A 37 21.91 9.69 -1.35
CA ASP A 37 22.24 9.63 -2.77
C ASP A 37 21.95 8.26 -3.43
N PHE A 38 21.67 7.23 -2.63
CA PHE A 38 21.26 5.90 -3.11
C PHE A 38 20.24 5.91 -4.27
N PRO A 39 19.10 6.63 -4.20
CA PRO A 39 18.12 6.67 -5.29
C PRO A 39 18.61 7.28 -6.61
N ASN A 40 19.66 8.12 -6.58
CA ASN A 40 20.21 8.75 -7.79
C ASN A 40 21.15 7.80 -8.54
N ARG A 41 21.72 6.82 -7.83
CA ARG A 41 22.72 5.87 -8.36
C ARG A 41 22.10 4.59 -8.91
N ILE A 42 20.86 4.26 -8.55
CA ILE A 42 20.19 3.01 -8.96
C ILE A 42 19.39 3.17 -10.25
N GLN A 43 19.36 2.11 -11.07
CA GLN A 43 18.62 2.05 -12.33
C GLN A 43 17.82 0.74 -12.46
N GLY A 44 17.03 0.63 -13.53
CA GLY A 44 16.27 -0.57 -13.87
C GLY A 44 15.35 -1.03 -12.74
N ILE A 45 15.40 -2.33 -12.43
CA ILE A 45 14.49 -2.95 -11.45
C ILE A 45 14.71 -2.40 -10.03
N ALA A 46 15.93 -1.97 -9.68
CA ALA A 46 16.22 -1.38 -8.38
C ALA A 46 15.57 0.00 -8.22
N LYS A 47 15.64 0.84 -9.28
CA LYS A 47 14.94 2.13 -9.31
C LYS A 47 13.43 1.93 -9.26
N ARG A 48 12.90 0.94 -9.98
CA ARG A 48 11.46 0.60 -9.93
C ARG A 48 11.02 0.16 -8.53
N ALA A 49 11.79 -0.69 -7.86
CA ALA A 49 11.53 -1.09 -6.49
C ALA A 49 11.59 0.09 -5.49
N TRP A 50 12.54 1.02 -5.69
CA TRP A 50 12.62 2.26 -4.90
C TRP A 50 11.39 3.16 -5.09
N SER A 51 10.94 3.33 -6.33
CA SER A 51 9.73 4.11 -6.59
C SER A 51 8.48 3.41 -6.01
N ALA A 52 8.41 2.08 -6.04
CA ALA A 52 7.34 1.32 -5.37
C ALA A 52 7.38 1.48 -3.84
N HIS A 53 8.58 1.59 -3.25
CA HIS A 53 8.77 1.90 -1.82
C HIS A 53 8.17 3.27 -1.45
N LEU A 54 8.51 4.32 -2.21
CA LEU A 54 7.94 5.65 -1.99
C LEU A 54 6.42 5.65 -2.14
N ASN A 55 5.90 5.00 -3.19
CA ASN A 55 4.46 4.94 -3.39
C ASN A 55 3.73 4.17 -2.28
N ALA A 56 4.35 3.14 -1.70
CA ALA A 56 3.77 2.45 -0.55
C ALA A 56 3.64 3.39 0.65
N PHE A 57 4.63 4.26 0.91
CA PHE A 57 4.52 5.29 1.96
C PHE A 57 3.47 6.35 1.67
N GLU A 58 3.27 6.74 0.41
CA GLU A 58 2.24 7.73 0.05
C GLU A 58 0.82 7.19 0.28
N THR A 59 0.59 5.91 -0.02
CA THR A 59 -0.75 5.30 0.09
C THR A 59 -1.11 4.79 1.48
N LEU A 60 -0.11 4.51 2.33
CA LEU A 60 -0.32 3.93 3.65
C LEU A 60 -1.18 4.81 4.58
N PRO A 61 -0.93 6.13 4.75
CA PRO A 61 -1.71 6.96 5.67
C PRO A 61 -3.19 6.99 5.33
N GLY A 62 -3.53 7.12 4.05
CA GLY A 62 -4.93 7.13 3.59
C GLY A 62 -5.65 5.82 3.89
N PHE A 63 -4.99 4.68 3.64
CA PHE A 63 -5.55 3.37 3.94
C PHE A 63 -5.72 3.14 5.45
N ALA A 64 -4.68 3.43 6.24
CA ALA A 64 -4.73 3.26 7.69
C ALA A 64 -5.83 4.12 8.32
N ALA A 65 -5.94 5.39 7.92
CA ALA A 65 -6.97 6.30 8.38
C ALA A 65 -8.38 5.76 8.04
N ALA A 66 -8.59 5.30 6.80
CA ALA A 66 -9.89 4.77 6.38
C ALA A 66 -10.32 3.53 7.17
N VAL A 67 -9.40 2.59 7.44
CA VAL A 67 -9.69 1.40 8.28
C VAL A 67 -10.03 1.81 9.71
N ILE A 68 -9.27 2.74 10.31
CA ILE A 68 -9.53 3.22 11.67
C ILE A 68 -10.89 3.93 11.74
N ILE A 69 -11.21 4.79 10.77
CA ILE A 69 -12.49 5.51 10.73
C ILE A 69 -13.67 4.54 10.54
N ALA A 70 -13.54 3.55 9.65
CA ALA A 70 -14.57 2.51 9.49
C ALA A 70 -14.78 1.70 10.78
N HIS A 71 -13.70 1.39 11.50
CA HIS A 71 -13.79 0.73 12.80
C HIS A 71 -14.51 1.59 13.84
N LEU A 72 -14.14 2.87 13.95
CA LEU A 72 -14.76 3.82 14.89
C LEU A 72 -16.23 4.09 14.57
N ALA A 73 -16.61 4.10 13.29
CA ALA A 73 -17.97 4.29 12.83
C ALA A 73 -18.86 3.04 13.02
N GLY A 74 -18.31 1.92 13.49
CA GLY A 74 -19.05 0.67 13.65
C GLY A 74 -19.45 0.01 12.33
N THR A 75 -18.66 0.19 11.27
CA THR A 75 -18.89 -0.51 10.00
C THR A 75 -18.95 -2.03 10.21
N PRO A 76 -19.91 -2.75 9.58
CA PRO A 76 -19.96 -4.20 9.64
C PRO A 76 -18.61 -4.84 9.35
N GLN A 77 -18.15 -5.70 10.27
CA GLN A 77 -16.80 -6.21 10.29
C GLN A 77 -16.40 -6.91 8.98
N ASN A 78 -17.31 -7.73 8.42
CA ASN A 78 -17.13 -8.40 7.14
C ASN A 78 -16.90 -7.44 5.97
N GLN A 79 -17.56 -6.28 5.97
CA GLN A 79 -17.43 -5.29 4.92
C GLN A 79 -16.10 -4.54 5.02
N ALA A 80 -15.70 -4.15 6.24
CA ALA A 80 -14.39 -3.54 6.48
C ALA A 80 -13.25 -4.49 6.09
N ASP A 81 -13.38 -5.78 6.44
CA ASP A 81 -12.39 -6.81 6.11
C ASP A 81 -12.28 -7.05 4.60
N ALA A 82 -13.42 -7.09 3.88
CA ALA A 82 -13.43 -7.24 2.43
C ALA A 82 -12.69 -6.09 1.72
N TRP A 83 -12.96 -4.84 2.10
CA TRP A 83 -12.26 -3.69 1.54
C TRP A 83 -10.77 -3.68 1.88
N ALA A 84 -10.41 -4.03 3.12
CA ALA A 84 -9.02 -4.09 3.55
C ALA A 84 -8.21 -5.17 2.81
N LEU A 85 -8.78 -6.37 2.64
CA LEU A 85 -8.17 -7.44 1.87
C LEU A 85 -8.04 -7.08 0.38
N ALA A 86 -9.09 -6.52 -0.21
CA ALA A 86 -9.06 -6.08 -1.61
C ALA A 86 -7.97 -5.01 -1.83
N TRP A 87 -7.81 -4.08 -0.88
CA TRP A 87 -6.73 -3.10 -0.92
C TRP A 87 -5.36 -3.79 -0.91
N VAL A 88 -5.10 -4.69 0.04
CA VAL A 88 -3.82 -5.43 0.14
C VAL A 88 -3.53 -6.19 -1.15
N ALA A 89 -4.51 -6.91 -1.70
CA ALA A 89 -4.37 -7.63 -2.96
C ALA A 89 -4.03 -6.69 -4.13
N ALA A 90 -4.72 -5.55 -4.25
CA ALA A 90 -4.45 -4.54 -5.26
C ALA A 90 -3.03 -3.96 -5.12
N ARG A 91 -2.53 -3.76 -3.89
CA ARG A 91 -1.16 -3.29 -3.66
C ARG A 91 -0.10 -4.32 -4.01
N LEU A 92 -0.32 -5.60 -3.71
CA LEU A 92 0.59 -6.67 -4.12
C LEU A 92 0.66 -6.78 -5.65
N LEU A 93 -0.49 -6.68 -6.33
CA LEU A 93 -0.54 -6.63 -7.80
C LEU A 93 0.18 -5.40 -8.36
N PHE A 94 -0.07 -4.22 -7.77
CA PHE A 94 0.60 -2.97 -8.14
C PHE A 94 2.11 -3.11 -8.04
N ILE A 95 2.63 -3.60 -6.91
CA ILE A 95 4.07 -3.80 -6.68
C ILE A 95 4.64 -4.80 -7.69
N GLY A 96 3.99 -5.94 -7.91
CA GLY A 96 4.41 -6.92 -8.91
C GLY A 96 4.48 -6.34 -10.33
N CYS A 97 3.46 -5.59 -10.73
CA CYS A 97 3.44 -4.89 -12.03
C CYS A 97 4.49 -3.78 -12.13
N TYR A 98 4.78 -3.09 -11.02
CA TYR A 98 5.83 -2.08 -10.93
C TYR A 98 7.21 -2.71 -11.18
N LEU A 99 7.51 -3.82 -10.52
CA LEU A 99 8.78 -4.52 -10.68
C LEU A 99 8.93 -5.10 -12.09
N GLY A 100 7.85 -5.66 -12.64
CA GLY A 100 7.78 -6.26 -13.97
C GLY A 100 7.60 -5.28 -15.14
N ASP A 101 7.63 -3.97 -14.89
CA ASP A 101 7.52 -2.91 -15.91
C ASP A 101 6.24 -2.98 -16.76
N LYS A 102 5.09 -3.23 -16.11
CA LYS A 102 3.76 -3.30 -16.74
C LYS A 102 2.92 -2.06 -16.39
N PRO A 103 3.09 -0.92 -17.09
CA PRO A 103 2.53 0.36 -16.68
C PRO A 103 1.00 0.42 -16.69
N ALA A 104 0.33 -0.22 -17.66
CA ALA A 104 -1.12 -0.22 -17.76
C ALA A 104 -1.77 -0.96 -16.56
N LEU A 105 -1.32 -2.19 -16.26
CA LEU A 105 -1.81 -2.96 -15.11
C LEU A 105 -1.46 -2.30 -13.78
N ARG A 106 -0.31 -1.62 -13.71
CA ARG A 106 0.07 -0.83 -12.54
C ARG A 106 -0.95 0.28 -12.29
N SER A 107 -1.37 1.03 -13.31
CA SER A 107 -2.35 2.10 -13.14
C SER A 107 -3.70 1.58 -12.66
N THR A 108 -4.19 0.49 -13.26
CA THR A 108 -5.48 -0.10 -12.85
C THR A 108 -5.45 -0.63 -11.42
N ALA A 109 -4.37 -1.29 -11.00
CA ALA A 109 -4.20 -1.75 -9.63
C ALA A 109 -4.13 -0.57 -8.63
N HIS A 110 -3.53 0.55 -9.03
CA HIS A 110 -3.51 1.77 -8.20
C HIS A 110 -4.92 2.33 -7.99
N VAL A 111 -5.67 2.49 -9.08
CA VAL A 111 -7.06 2.98 -9.03
C VAL A 111 -7.92 2.04 -8.19
N ALA A 112 -7.79 0.72 -8.35
CA ALA A 112 -8.50 -0.26 -7.54
C ALA A 112 -8.20 -0.09 -6.03
N SER A 113 -6.92 0.13 -5.66
CA SER A 113 -6.57 0.41 -4.26
C SER A 113 -7.18 1.72 -3.75
N MET A 114 -7.26 2.76 -4.56
CA MET A 114 -7.93 4.02 -4.20
C MET A 114 -9.43 3.81 -3.98
N MET A 115 -10.09 3.04 -4.85
CA MET A 115 -11.50 2.71 -4.70
C MET A 115 -11.80 1.95 -3.40
N CYS A 116 -10.88 1.11 -2.91
CA CYS A 116 -11.05 0.44 -1.63
C CYS A 116 -11.01 1.43 -0.45
N VAL A 117 -10.15 2.46 -0.52
CA VAL A 117 -10.11 3.53 0.49
C VAL A 117 -11.42 4.31 0.49
N LEU A 118 -11.92 4.69 -0.69
CA LEU A 118 -13.22 5.36 -0.83
C LEU A 118 -14.36 4.47 -0.31
N GLY A 119 -14.33 3.17 -0.62
CA GLY A 119 -15.28 2.17 -0.14
C GLY A 119 -15.35 2.10 1.39
N LEU A 120 -14.20 2.10 2.06
CA LEU A 120 -14.12 2.17 3.53
C LEU A 120 -14.77 3.44 4.09
N PHE A 121 -14.52 4.61 3.50
CA PHE A 121 -15.14 5.86 3.94
C PHE A 121 -16.66 5.87 3.71
N VAL A 122 -17.12 5.36 2.58
CA VAL A 122 -18.57 5.25 2.29
C VAL A 122 -19.24 4.28 3.27
N SER A 123 -18.63 3.13 3.52
CA SER A 123 -19.07 2.18 4.54
C SER A 123 -19.15 2.78 5.94
N ALA A 124 -18.14 3.57 6.33
CA ALA A 124 -18.13 4.30 7.58
C ALA A 124 -19.29 5.31 7.67
N ALA A 125 -19.49 6.10 6.61
CA ALA A 125 -20.56 7.09 6.54
C ALA A 125 -21.96 6.48 6.59
N MET A 126 -22.15 5.28 6.02
CA MET A 126 -23.42 4.56 6.11
C MET A 126 -23.66 3.99 7.50
N ALA A 127 -22.64 3.43 8.15
CA ALA A 127 -22.76 2.89 9.50
C ALA A 127 -23.12 3.97 10.54
N GLY A 128 -22.50 5.14 10.44
CA GLY A 128 -22.80 6.27 11.33
C GLY A 128 -24.22 6.83 11.24
N ARG A 129 -24.94 6.57 10.13
CA ARG A 129 -26.35 6.98 9.98
C ARG A 129 -27.35 6.04 10.64
N VAL A 130 -26.96 4.80 10.90
CA VAL A 130 -27.86 3.76 11.44
C VAL A 130 -27.83 3.75 12.97
N GLY A 131 -26.77 4.27 13.59
CA GLY A 131 -26.59 4.31 15.04
C GLY A 131 -26.87 5.66 15.72
N GLY A 132 -27.32 6.67 14.97
CA GLY A 132 -27.61 8.03 15.47
C GLY A 132 -29.09 8.32 15.65
#